data_AF-A0A1Q3AS65-F1
#
_entry.id   AF-A0A1Q3AS65-F1
#
_cell.length_a   1.000
_cell.length_b   1.000
_cell.length_c   1.000
_cell.angle_alpha   90.00
_cell.angle_beta   90.00
_cell.angle_gamma   90.00
#
_symmetry.space_group_name_H-M   'P 1'
#
loop_
_entity.id
_entity.type
_entity.pdbx_description
1 polymer ?
#
loop_
_entity_poly.entity_id
_entity_poly.type
_entity_poly.pdbx_seq_one_letter_code
_entity_poly.pdbx_strand_id
1 'polypeptide(L)'
;PFFSGDDFPYWKSRMEIYLKSRDFRNWLSVKNGPYTPMKLNDKNELVSKPEDEWDEDDFRKLTIDNKALNILLVSLDKTEYNLVRRCTSAHKVWKLLILTHEGTEDYELFKMQPNESIKNLYNRLLDITNGLLGLGKVFEQDELVRKLLECLNDEWEPKMNKARRFQKKNFNKGEGSKMDPPTCFECNKPGHIKVDCPQLKKKKLLKKKALKA
;
A
#
# COMPACT_ATOMS: atom_id res chain seq x y z
N PRO A 1 11.69 -20.66 -11.25
CA PRO A 1 11.27 -20.82 -9.83
C PRO A 1 9.95 -20.07 -9.63
N PHE A 2 9.03 -20.56 -8.83
CA PHE A 2 7.75 -19.87 -8.53
C PHE A 2 7.73 -19.47 -7.05
N PHE A 3 7.12 -18.34 -6.71
CA PHE A 3 7.04 -17.79 -5.37
C PHE A 3 5.60 -17.51 -4.96
N SER A 4 5.21 -18.04 -3.81
CA SER A 4 3.89 -17.88 -3.20
C SER A 4 3.91 -17.11 -1.88
N GLY A 5 5.02 -16.44 -1.55
CA GLY A 5 5.22 -15.81 -0.24
C GLY A 5 5.96 -16.68 0.78
N ASP A 6 6.00 -18.00 0.58
CA ASP A 6 6.63 -18.94 1.51
C ASP A 6 8.12 -19.19 1.20
N ASP A 7 8.93 -19.34 2.27
CA ASP A 7 10.36 -19.65 2.22
C ASP A 7 11.16 -18.77 1.22
N PHE A 8 11.11 -17.46 1.47
CA PHE A 8 11.81 -16.49 0.62
C PHE A 8 13.32 -16.75 0.48
N PRO A 9 14.09 -17.13 1.53
CA PRO A 9 15.51 -17.46 1.38
C PRO A 9 15.77 -18.58 0.36
N TYR A 10 14.92 -19.61 0.34
CA TYR A 10 14.98 -20.68 -0.65
C TYR A 10 14.68 -20.16 -2.06
N TRP A 11 13.57 -19.43 -2.22
CA TRP A 11 13.19 -18.89 -3.52
C TRP A 11 14.25 -17.92 -4.08
N LYS A 12 14.75 -17.01 -3.24
CA LYS A 12 15.76 -16.01 -3.59
C LYS A 12 17.03 -16.67 -4.12
N SER A 13 17.56 -17.66 -3.39
CA SER A 13 18.75 -18.41 -3.80
C SER A 13 18.55 -19.10 -5.16
N ARG A 14 17.38 -19.70 -5.38
CA ARG A 14 17.02 -20.35 -6.65
C ARG A 14 16.83 -19.35 -7.78
N MET A 15 16.24 -18.19 -7.50
CA MET A 15 15.99 -17.16 -8.50
C MET A 15 17.29 -16.48 -8.95
N GLU A 16 18.22 -16.21 -8.03
CA GLU A 16 19.54 -15.67 -8.36
C GLU A 16 20.29 -16.59 -9.33
N ILE A 17 20.35 -17.90 -9.03
CA ILE A 17 20.97 -18.89 -9.92
C ILE A 17 20.24 -18.95 -11.26
N TYR A 18 18.91 -18.92 -11.25
CA TYR A 18 18.11 -18.96 -12.48
C TYR A 18 18.40 -17.76 -13.39
N LEU A 19 18.41 -16.53 -12.84
CA LEU A 19 18.76 -15.32 -13.59
C LEU A 19 20.16 -15.40 -14.19
N LYS A 20 21.16 -15.80 -13.39
CA LYS A 20 22.55 -15.98 -13.85
C LYS A 20 22.65 -17.01 -14.98
N SER A 21 21.91 -18.11 -14.88
CA SER A 21 21.91 -19.19 -15.88
C SER A 21 21.30 -18.79 -17.22
N ARG A 22 20.32 -17.86 -17.21
CA ARG A 22 19.68 -17.36 -18.44
C ARG A 22 20.56 -16.37 -19.18
N ASP A 23 21.09 -15.40 -18.45
CA ASP A 23 22.12 -14.47 -18.90
C ASP A 23 22.65 -13.76 -17.66
N PHE A 24 23.96 -13.83 -17.42
CA PHE A 24 24.57 -13.20 -16.26
C PHE A 24 24.27 -11.69 -16.17
N ARG A 25 24.07 -11.03 -17.31
CA ARG A 25 23.72 -9.60 -17.35
C ARG A 25 22.32 -9.32 -16.78
N ASN A 26 21.40 -10.27 -16.82
CA ASN A 26 20.10 -10.14 -16.14
C ASN A 26 20.31 -9.94 -14.64
N TRP A 27 21.18 -10.75 -14.03
CA TRP A 27 21.51 -10.62 -12.61
C TRP A 27 22.20 -9.29 -12.29
N LEU A 28 23.09 -8.82 -13.16
CA LEU A 28 23.73 -7.51 -13.00
C LEU A 28 22.70 -6.36 -13.04
N SER A 29 21.71 -6.42 -13.94
CA SER A 29 20.62 -5.44 -13.99
C SER A 29 19.79 -5.44 -12.71
N VAL A 30 19.46 -6.64 -12.20
CA VAL A 30 18.75 -6.80 -10.92
C VAL A 30 19.55 -6.20 -9.76
N LYS A 31 20.88 -6.39 -9.72
CA LYS A 31 21.72 -5.91 -8.63
C LYS A 31 21.98 -4.40 -8.69
N ASN A 32 22.29 -3.88 -9.88
CA ASN A 32 22.84 -2.53 -10.04
C ASN A 32 21.81 -1.50 -10.54
N GLY A 33 20.67 -1.94 -11.08
CA GLY A 33 19.70 -1.08 -11.73
C GLY A 33 19.72 -1.21 -13.26
N PRO A 34 18.67 -0.71 -13.93
CA PRO A 34 18.59 -0.73 -15.38
C PRO A 34 19.68 0.15 -16.00
N TYR A 35 20.10 -0.23 -17.21
CA TYR A 35 20.98 0.62 -18.02
C TYR A 35 20.30 1.95 -18.33
N THR A 36 21.06 3.05 -18.22
CA THR A 36 20.64 4.38 -18.68
C THR A 36 21.57 4.78 -19.83
N PRO A 37 21.06 4.99 -21.05
CA PRO A 37 21.85 5.53 -22.16
C PRO A 37 22.44 6.89 -21.83
N MET A 38 23.74 7.05 -21.99
CA MET A 38 24.47 8.29 -21.65
C MET A 38 25.43 8.67 -22.78
N LYS A 39 25.62 9.98 -22.98
CA LYS A 39 26.59 10.56 -23.91
C LYS A 39 27.43 11.64 -23.23
N LEU A 40 28.57 11.99 -23.81
CA LEU A 40 29.34 13.17 -23.41
C LEU A 40 28.77 14.40 -24.10
N ASN A 41 28.54 15.47 -23.36
CA ASN A 41 28.22 16.77 -23.94
C ASN A 41 29.51 17.51 -24.37
N ASP A 42 29.35 18.70 -24.96
CA ASP A 42 30.46 19.56 -25.39
C ASP A 42 31.39 20.02 -24.24
N LYS A 43 30.99 19.79 -22.98
CA LYS A 43 31.76 20.08 -21.77
C LYS A 43 32.42 18.84 -21.17
N ASN A 44 32.40 17.70 -21.88
CA ASN A 44 32.86 16.39 -21.39
C ASN A 44 32.12 15.87 -20.14
N GLU A 45 30.88 16.30 -19.92
CA GLU A 45 30.03 15.79 -18.83
C GLU A 45 29.16 14.63 -19.35
N LEU A 46 28.99 13.59 -18.54
CA LEU A 46 28.07 12.50 -18.84
C LEU A 46 26.62 12.98 -18.66
N VAL A 47 25.87 13.05 -19.76
CA VAL A 47 24.45 13.42 -19.79
C VAL A 47 23.62 12.29 -20.37
N SER A 48 22.33 12.22 -20.03
CA SER A 48 21.43 11.23 -20.62
C SER A 48 21.29 11.44 -22.13
N LYS A 49 21.41 10.35 -22.87
CA LYS A 49 21.26 10.32 -24.32
C LYS A 49 19.75 10.35 -24.66
N PRO A 50 19.27 11.27 -25.51
CA PRO A 50 17.86 11.30 -25.87
C PRO A 50 17.49 10.08 -26.73
N GLU A 51 16.22 9.65 -26.70
CA GLU A 51 15.77 8.37 -27.28
C GLU A 51 16.01 8.24 -28.79
N ASP A 52 15.99 9.36 -29.52
CA ASP A 52 16.26 9.44 -30.95
C ASP A 52 17.72 9.17 -31.32
N GLU A 53 18.64 9.29 -30.37
CA GLU A 53 20.07 9.03 -30.54
C GLU A 53 20.50 7.63 -30.04
N TRP A 54 19.57 6.80 -29.58
CA TRP A 54 19.86 5.47 -29.07
C TRP A 54 20.36 4.55 -30.18
N ASP A 55 21.46 3.85 -29.90
CA ASP A 55 22.03 2.87 -30.83
C ASP A 55 21.59 1.43 -30.50
N GLU A 56 21.95 0.49 -31.36
CA GLU A 56 21.58 -0.92 -31.18
C GLU A 56 22.13 -1.52 -29.88
N ASP A 57 23.28 -1.03 -29.38
CA ASP A 57 23.84 -1.46 -28.11
C ASP A 57 23.04 -0.92 -26.92
N ASP A 58 22.57 0.34 -26.99
CA ASP A 58 21.67 0.93 -26.00
C ASP A 58 20.39 0.09 -25.87
N PHE A 59 19.72 -0.20 -27.00
CA PHE A 59 18.53 -1.06 -27.01
C PHE A 59 18.84 -2.45 -26.46
N ARG A 60 19.95 -3.06 -26.87
CA ARG A 60 20.39 -4.37 -26.37
C ARG A 60 20.54 -4.35 -24.85
N LYS A 61 21.15 -3.32 -24.26
CA LYS A 61 21.31 -3.21 -22.80
C LYS A 61 20.00 -2.93 -22.08
N LEU A 62 19.12 -2.09 -22.63
CA LEU A 62 17.79 -1.83 -22.07
C LEU A 62 16.93 -3.10 -22.02
N THR A 63 17.00 -3.96 -23.05
CA THR A 63 16.23 -5.22 -23.05
C THR A 63 16.65 -6.22 -21.97
N ILE A 64 17.85 -6.09 -21.41
CA ILE A 64 18.33 -6.96 -20.32
C ILE A 64 17.49 -6.75 -19.06
N ASP A 65 17.20 -5.49 -18.70
CA ASP A 65 16.34 -5.23 -17.54
C ASP A 65 14.92 -5.72 -17.78
N ASN A 66 14.36 -5.50 -18.97
CA ASN A 66 13.03 -5.99 -19.32
C ASN A 66 12.93 -7.53 -19.26
N LYS A 67 13.97 -8.25 -19.68
CA LYS A 67 14.03 -9.71 -19.55
C LYS A 67 14.07 -10.15 -18.09
N ALA A 68 14.91 -9.50 -17.29
CA ALA A 68 14.99 -9.78 -15.86
C ALA A 68 13.67 -9.45 -15.13
N LEU A 69 13.05 -8.32 -15.46
CA LEU A 69 11.77 -7.88 -14.93
C LEU A 69 10.68 -8.89 -15.26
N ASN A 70 10.59 -9.30 -16.52
CA ASN A 70 9.64 -10.33 -16.94
C ASN A 70 9.85 -11.64 -16.17
N ILE A 71 11.10 -12.13 -16.06
CA ILE A 71 11.42 -13.34 -15.29
C ILE A 71 10.94 -13.24 -13.85
N LEU A 72 11.17 -12.10 -13.19
CA LEU A 72 10.71 -11.87 -11.82
C LEU A 72 9.18 -11.85 -11.78
N LEU A 73 8.50 -11.05 -12.59
CA LEU A 73 7.05 -10.91 -12.51
C LEU A 73 6.29 -12.22 -12.80
N VAL A 74 6.71 -13.01 -13.79
CA VAL A 74 6.05 -14.30 -14.10
C VAL A 74 6.30 -15.38 -13.04
N SER A 75 7.28 -15.16 -12.16
CA SER A 75 7.60 -16.10 -11.09
C SER A 75 6.78 -15.88 -9.82
N LEU A 76 5.98 -14.81 -9.76
CA LEU A 76 5.22 -14.43 -8.57
C LEU A 76 3.79 -14.93 -8.69
N ASP A 77 3.22 -15.31 -7.55
CA ASP A 77 1.77 -15.45 -7.44
C ASP A 77 1.06 -14.08 -7.52
N LYS A 78 -0.27 -14.09 -7.46
CA LYS A 78 -1.07 -12.87 -7.56
C LYS A 78 -0.82 -11.91 -6.39
N THR A 79 -0.60 -12.41 -5.19
CA THR A 79 -0.40 -11.60 -3.99
C THR A 79 0.95 -10.88 -4.06
N GLU A 80 2.00 -11.64 -4.35
CA GLU A 80 3.36 -11.15 -4.50
C GLU A 80 3.51 -10.20 -5.71
N TYR A 81 2.85 -10.53 -6.82
CA TYR A 81 2.77 -9.63 -7.98
C TYR A 81 2.15 -8.28 -7.60
N ASN A 82 1.05 -8.27 -6.84
CA ASN A 82 0.37 -7.04 -6.46
C ASN A 82 1.24 -6.10 -5.63
N LEU A 83 2.20 -6.64 -4.86
CA LEU A 83 3.17 -5.84 -4.11
C LEU A 83 4.11 -5.07 -5.05
N VAL A 84 4.56 -5.71 -6.12
CA VAL A 84 5.61 -5.17 -7.00
C VAL A 84 5.08 -4.61 -8.33
N ARG A 85 3.77 -4.70 -8.59
CA ARG A 85 3.15 -4.35 -9.88
C ARG A 85 3.41 -2.91 -10.38
N ARG A 86 3.81 -2.00 -9.48
CA ARG A 86 4.13 -0.60 -9.79
C ARG A 86 5.63 -0.38 -10.07
N CYS A 87 6.46 -1.38 -9.81
CA CYS A 87 7.89 -1.30 -10.10
C CYS A 87 8.12 -1.31 -11.60
N THR A 88 8.99 -0.41 -12.06
CA THR A 88 9.31 -0.22 -13.48
C THR A 88 10.62 -0.89 -13.91
N SER A 89 11.34 -1.54 -12.99
CA SER A 89 12.60 -2.21 -13.28
C SER A 89 12.79 -3.45 -12.43
N ALA A 90 13.59 -4.39 -12.94
CA ALA A 90 13.87 -5.65 -12.25
C ALA A 90 14.54 -5.40 -10.88
N HIS A 91 15.41 -4.39 -10.82
CA HIS A 91 16.07 -3.95 -9.59
C HIS A 91 15.08 -3.50 -8.50
N LYS A 92 14.06 -2.71 -8.87
CA LYS A 92 13.05 -2.24 -7.92
C LYS A 92 12.21 -3.40 -7.39
N VAL A 93 11.80 -4.31 -8.27
CA VAL A 93 11.08 -5.54 -7.88
C VAL A 93 11.90 -6.34 -6.88
N TRP A 94 13.15 -6.65 -7.21
CA TRP A 94 14.02 -7.45 -6.36
C TRP A 94 14.28 -6.81 -5.00
N LYS A 95 14.57 -5.50 -4.96
CA LYS A 95 14.74 -4.76 -3.72
C LYS A 95 13.48 -4.79 -2.86
N LEU A 96 12.31 -4.58 -3.45
CA LEU A 96 11.04 -4.57 -2.71
C LEU A 96 10.70 -5.97 -2.17
N LEU A 97 10.97 -7.03 -2.91
CA LEU A 97 10.80 -8.41 -2.44
C LEU A 97 11.74 -8.73 -1.27
N ILE A 98 13.04 -8.41 -1.40
CA ILE A 98 14.00 -8.55 -0.30
C ILE A 98 13.51 -7.77 0.92
N LEU A 99 13.09 -6.52 0.72
CA LEU A 99 12.65 -5.66 1.81
C LEU A 99 11.39 -6.16 2.51
N THR A 100 10.48 -6.77 1.76
CA THR A 100 9.21 -7.27 2.30
C THR A 100 9.39 -8.59 3.05
N HIS A 101 10.30 -9.44 2.58
CA HIS A 101 10.45 -10.82 3.09
C HIS A 101 11.72 -11.06 3.94
N GLU A 102 12.73 -10.20 3.83
CA GLU A 102 13.97 -10.23 4.64
C GLU A 102 14.24 -8.91 5.36
N GLY A 103 13.91 -7.77 4.74
CA GLY A 103 14.16 -6.41 5.26
C GLY A 103 13.10 -5.93 6.26
N THR A 104 12.29 -6.85 6.75
CA THR A 104 11.39 -6.63 7.86
C THR A 104 12.11 -6.60 9.20
N GLU A 105 13.41 -6.86 9.34
CA GLU A 105 14.04 -6.72 10.67
C GLU A 105 13.91 -5.29 11.23
N ASP A 106 14.27 -4.23 10.51
CA ASP A 106 14.19 -2.87 11.06
C ASP A 106 12.75 -2.36 11.26
N TYR A 107 11.79 -2.81 10.42
CA TYR A 107 10.38 -2.44 10.56
C TYR A 107 9.66 -3.34 11.58
N GLU A 108 9.88 -4.65 11.58
CA GLU A 108 9.29 -5.63 12.51
C GLU A 108 9.87 -5.52 13.91
N LEU A 109 11.19 -5.39 14.03
CA LEU A 109 11.87 -5.14 15.31
C LEU A 109 11.80 -3.67 15.73
N PHE A 110 11.15 -2.80 14.93
CA PHE A 110 10.94 -1.41 15.31
C PHE A 110 10.23 -1.35 16.66
N LYS A 111 10.94 -0.89 17.66
CA LYS A 111 10.45 -0.70 19.02
C LYS A 111 10.92 0.64 19.53
N MET A 112 10.07 1.23 20.36
CA MET A 112 10.37 2.46 21.05
C MET A 112 11.56 2.24 21.97
N GLN A 113 12.49 3.19 21.94
CA GLN A 113 13.73 3.11 22.70
C GLN A 113 13.50 3.60 24.14
N PRO A 114 14.36 3.21 25.11
CA PRO A 114 14.31 3.77 26.46
C PRO A 114 14.43 5.30 26.41
N ASN A 115 13.56 6.00 27.12
CA ASN A 115 13.49 7.48 27.15
C ASN A 115 13.15 8.18 25.82
N GLU A 116 12.67 7.44 24.82
CA GLU A 116 12.17 8.03 23.59
C GLU A 116 10.82 8.73 23.80
N SER A 117 10.57 9.83 23.08
CA SER A 117 9.23 10.45 23.06
C SER A 117 8.37 9.83 21.94
N ILE A 118 7.05 9.79 22.12
CA ILE A 118 6.11 9.29 21.08
C ILE A 118 6.29 10.04 19.76
N LYS A 119 6.59 11.34 19.81
CA LYS A 119 6.85 12.14 18.60
C LYS A 119 8.09 11.66 17.85
N ASN A 120 9.17 11.34 18.58
CA ASN A 120 10.41 10.84 17.97
C ASN A 120 10.22 9.42 17.41
N LEU A 121 9.47 8.57 18.13
CA LEU A 121 9.07 7.25 17.65
C LEU A 121 8.30 7.36 16.32
N TYR A 122 7.30 8.24 16.28
CA TYR A 122 6.48 8.45 15.08
C TYR A 122 7.33 8.96 13.91
N ASN A 123 8.23 9.91 14.14
CA ASN A 123 9.10 10.45 13.08
C ASN A 123 10.02 9.36 12.51
N ARG A 124 10.64 8.53 13.35
CA ARG A 124 11.47 7.41 12.90
C ARG A 124 10.66 6.36 12.13
N LEU A 125 9.44 6.06 12.58
CA LEU A 125 8.52 5.18 11.84
C LEU A 125 8.15 5.81 10.49
N LEU A 126 7.99 7.13 10.44
CA LEU A 126 7.71 7.87 9.22
C LEU A 126 8.88 7.82 8.23
N ASP A 127 10.12 7.97 8.72
CA ASP A 127 11.32 7.90 7.89
C ASP A 127 11.48 6.52 7.25
N ILE A 128 11.22 5.46 8.03
CA ILE A 128 11.19 4.07 7.54
C ILE A 128 10.09 3.92 6.48
N THR A 129 8.86 4.31 6.81
CA THR A 129 7.71 4.14 5.91
C THR A 129 7.79 4.98 4.65
N ASN A 130 8.39 6.17 4.70
CA ASN A 130 8.69 7.00 3.54
C ASN A 130 9.77 6.37 2.64
N GLY A 131 10.81 5.76 3.23
CA GLY A 131 11.79 4.97 2.48
C GLY A 131 11.12 3.80 1.76
N LEU A 132 10.22 3.11 2.44
CA LEU A 132 9.41 2.02 1.90
C LEU A 132 8.43 2.51 0.80
N LEU A 133 7.85 3.70 0.97
CA LEU A 133 6.97 4.36 -0.01
C LEU A 133 7.74 4.72 -1.28
N GLY A 134 8.96 5.26 -1.15
CA GLY A 134 9.86 5.55 -2.28
C GLY A 134 10.23 4.30 -3.10
N LEU A 135 10.13 3.12 -2.49
CA LEU A 135 10.36 1.81 -3.12
C LEU A 135 9.08 1.17 -3.67
N GLY A 136 7.92 1.81 -3.47
CA GLY A 136 6.63 1.38 -4.01
C GLY A 136 5.70 0.68 -3.03
N LYS A 137 6.10 0.50 -1.76
CA LYS A 137 5.23 -0.06 -0.71
C LYS A 137 4.21 0.99 -0.27
N VAL A 138 2.92 0.66 -0.35
CA VAL A 138 1.85 1.55 0.09
C VAL A 138 1.35 1.06 1.44
N PHE A 139 1.27 1.94 2.43
CA PHE A 139 0.72 1.65 3.76
C PHE A 139 -0.65 2.27 3.89
N GLU A 140 -1.60 1.52 4.45
CA GLU A 140 -2.86 2.09 4.88
C GLU A 140 -2.71 2.77 6.26
N GLN A 141 -3.54 3.78 6.53
CA GLN A 141 -3.46 4.57 7.76
C GLN A 141 -3.64 3.69 9.01
N ASP A 142 -4.50 2.69 8.93
CA ASP A 142 -4.78 1.74 10.00
C ASP A 142 -3.61 0.77 10.23
N GLU A 143 -2.88 0.38 9.19
CA GLU A 143 -1.64 -0.39 9.29
C GLU A 143 -0.55 0.39 10.03
N LEU A 144 -0.36 1.66 9.69
CA LEU A 144 0.60 2.54 10.38
C LEU A 144 0.21 2.77 11.84
N VAL A 145 -1.08 2.94 12.13
CA VAL A 145 -1.58 3.09 13.50
C VAL A 145 -1.40 1.80 14.29
N ARG A 146 -1.71 0.63 13.70
CA ARG A 146 -1.46 -0.68 14.33
C ARG A 146 0.02 -0.85 14.63
N LYS A 147 0.89 -0.54 13.66
CA LYS A 147 2.33 -0.63 13.86
C LYS A 147 2.81 0.28 14.97
N LEU A 148 2.43 1.56 14.96
CA LEU A 148 2.78 2.51 16.01
C LEU A 148 2.36 2.01 17.40
N LEU A 149 1.17 1.42 17.51
CA LEU A 149 0.67 0.84 18.76
C LEU A 149 1.42 -0.42 19.20
N GLU A 150 1.95 -1.21 18.26
CA GLU A 150 2.79 -2.38 18.55
C GLU A 150 4.21 -2.00 19.00
N CYS A 151 4.69 -0.82 18.60
CA CYS A 151 6.04 -0.36 18.87
C CYS A 151 6.20 0.33 20.24
N LEU A 152 5.10 0.69 20.92
CA LEU A 152 5.12 1.34 22.22
C LEU A 152 5.62 0.39 23.34
N ASN A 153 6.30 0.96 24.33
CA ASN A 153 6.84 0.24 25.49
C ASN A 153 5.73 -0.12 26.51
N ASP A 154 6.01 -1.10 27.37
CA ASP A 154 5.09 -1.63 28.40
C ASP A 154 4.52 -0.54 29.33
N GLU A 155 5.24 0.56 29.56
CA GLU A 155 4.76 1.72 30.32
C GLU A 155 3.49 2.37 29.75
N TRP A 156 3.25 2.20 28.44
CA TRP A 156 2.08 2.73 27.73
C TRP A 156 0.94 1.72 27.59
N GLU A 157 1.19 0.45 27.93
CA GLU A 157 0.24 -0.67 27.81
C GLU A 157 -1.09 -0.44 28.58
N PRO A 158 -1.10 0.15 29.80
CA PRO A 158 -2.35 0.45 30.52
C PRO A 158 -3.25 1.47 29.79
N LYS A 159 -2.64 2.46 29.13
CA LYS A 159 -3.36 3.48 28.35
C LYS A 159 -3.80 2.91 26.99
N MET A 160 -2.98 2.06 26.39
CA MET A 160 -3.32 1.33 25.16
C MET A 160 -4.48 0.35 25.33
N ASN A 161 -4.55 -0.36 26.45
CA ASN A 161 -5.66 -1.29 26.71
C ASN A 161 -7.02 -0.57 26.79
N LYS A 162 -7.04 0.70 27.26
CA LYS A 162 -8.22 1.56 27.10
C LYS A 162 -8.46 1.92 25.64
N ALA A 163 -7.46 2.41 24.90
CA ALA A 163 -7.60 2.79 23.49
C ALA A 163 -8.03 1.63 22.56
N ARG A 164 -7.47 0.41 22.73
CA ARG A 164 -7.86 -0.82 22.02
C ARG A 164 -9.32 -1.21 22.31
N ARG A 165 -9.79 -1.04 23.55
CA ARG A 165 -11.21 -1.25 23.90
C ARG A 165 -12.13 -0.23 23.22
N PHE A 166 -11.69 1.02 23.08
CA PHE A 166 -12.43 2.04 22.31
C PHE A 166 -12.45 1.73 20.81
N GLN A 167 -11.35 1.28 20.22
CA GLN A 167 -11.33 0.86 18.81
C GLN A 167 -12.19 -0.40 18.57
N LYS A 168 -12.11 -1.44 19.41
CA LYS A 168 -13.00 -2.61 19.31
C LYS A 168 -14.49 -2.24 19.42
N LYS A 169 -14.84 -1.24 20.23
CA LYS A 169 -16.22 -0.72 20.32
C LYS A 169 -16.68 -0.01 19.03
N ASN A 170 -15.76 0.57 18.27
CA ASN A 170 -16.07 1.25 17.01
C ASN A 170 -16.08 0.29 15.80
N PHE A 171 -15.27 -0.79 15.81
CA PHE A 171 -15.30 -1.83 14.77
C PHE A 171 -16.54 -2.75 14.87
N ASN A 172 -17.08 -2.98 16.08
CA ASN A 172 -18.34 -3.72 16.25
C ASN A 172 -19.61 -2.90 15.97
N LYS A 173 -19.50 -1.71 15.36
CA LYS A 173 -20.64 -0.99 14.78
C LYS A 173 -20.82 -1.26 13.28
N GLY A 174 -20.17 -2.30 12.75
CA GLY A 174 -20.29 -2.74 11.36
C GLY A 174 -21.33 -3.83 11.10
N GLU A 175 -21.73 -4.64 12.09
CA GLU A 175 -22.67 -5.74 11.84
C GLU A 175 -23.66 -5.93 13.00
N GLY A 176 -24.95 -5.80 12.68
CA GLY A 176 -26.04 -6.29 13.53
C GLY A 176 -26.80 -5.26 14.36
N SER A 177 -27.21 -4.12 13.81
CA SER A 177 -28.38 -3.41 14.36
C SER A 177 -29.53 -3.52 13.36
N LYS A 178 -30.58 -4.26 13.74
CA LYS A 178 -31.89 -4.16 13.08
C LYS A 178 -32.24 -2.67 13.07
N MET A 179 -32.25 -2.03 11.90
CA MET A 179 -32.72 -0.65 11.80
C MET A 179 -34.19 -0.65 12.18
N ASP A 180 -34.52 -0.04 13.31
CA ASP A 180 -35.89 0.32 13.59
C ASP A 180 -36.37 1.23 12.44
N PRO A 181 -37.52 0.92 11.81
CA PRO A 181 -37.99 1.68 10.67
C PRO A 181 -38.17 3.16 11.05
N PRO A 182 -37.80 4.10 10.17
CA PRO A 182 -37.74 5.51 10.51
C PRO A 182 -39.10 6.02 11.02
N THR A 183 -39.08 6.74 12.14
CA THR A 183 -40.27 7.32 12.76
C THR A 183 -40.53 8.71 12.20
N CYS A 184 -41.75 8.96 11.76
CA CYS A 184 -42.14 10.25 11.19
C CYS A 184 -42.24 11.32 12.27
N PHE A 185 -41.41 12.37 12.19
CA PHE A 185 -41.39 13.49 13.15
C PHE A 185 -42.69 14.31 13.26
N GLU A 186 -43.68 14.09 12.39
CA GLU A 186 -44.97 14.80 12.44
C GLU A 186 -46.14 13.94 12.98
N CYS A 187 -46.12 12.62 12.77
CA CYS A 187 -47.19 11.74 13.25
C CYS A 187 -46.72 10.66 14.24
N ASN A 188 -45.42 10.66 14.54
CA ASN A 188 -44.72 9.73 15.42
C ASN A 188 -44.96 8.24 15.10
N LYS A 189 -45.29 7.92 13.85
CA LYS A 189 -45.47 6.54 13.37
C LYS A 189 -44.22 6.02 12.67
N PRO A 190 -43.82 4.76 12.91
CA PRO A 190 -42.69 4.12 12.23
C PRO A 190 -43.00 3.83 10.76
N GLY A 191 -41.96 3.63 9.95
CA GLY A 191 -42.05 3.18 8.56
C GLY A 191 -41.96 4.27 7.49
N HIS A 192 -41.83 5.55 7.85
CA HIS A 192 -41.66 6.65 6.90
C HIS A 192 -41.13 7.92 7.60
N ILE A 193 -40.49 8.81 6.83
CA ILE A 193 -40.02 10.11 7.32
C ILE A 193 -41.03 11.22 7.05
N LYS A 194 -40.83 12.41 7.66
CA LYS A 194 -41.75 13.57 7.58
C LYS A 194 -42.18 13.92 6.15
N VAL A 195 -41.29 13.83 5.18
CA VAL A 195 -41.58 14.15 3.76
C VAL A 195 -42.63 13.23 3.13
N ASP A 196 -42.74 11.98 3.61
CA ASP A 196 -43.65 10.97 3.11
C ASP A 196 -44.91 10.77 3.97
N CYS A 197 -45.12 11.64 4.96
CA CYS A 197 -46.24 11.51 5.89
C CYS A 197 -47.60 11.56 5.19
N PRO A 198 -48.43 10.49 5.28
CA PRO A 198 -49.76 10.47 4.68
C PRO A 198 -50.69 11.56 5.22
N GLN A 199 -50.49 11.98 6.48
CA GLN A 199 -51.27 13.04 7.11
C GLN A 199 -50.94 14.42 6.53
N LEU A 200 -49.67 14.67 6.18
CA LEU A 200 -49.26 15.89 5.48
C LEU A 200 -49.81 15.93 4.04
N LYS A 201 -49.84 14.80 3.34
CA LYS A 201 -50.44 14.69 2.01
C LYS A 201 -51.96 14.95 2.05
N LYS A 202 -52.68 14.41 3.05
CA LYS A 202 -54.13 14.69 3.26
C LYS A 202 -54.41 16.16 3.61
N LYS A 203 -53.62 16.79 4.49
CA LYS A 203 -53.76 18.24 4.81
C LYS A 203 -53.53 19.13 3.57
N LYS A 204 -52.56 18.79 2.71
CA LYS A 204 -52.32 19.52 1.45
C LYS A 204 -53.48 19.35 0.44
N LEU A 205 -54.08 18.17 0.36
CA LEU A 205 -55.24 17.90 -0.50
C LEU A 205 -56.51 18.62 -0.03
N LEU A 206 -56.76 18.69 1.28
CA LEU A 206 -57.91 19.44 1.84
C LEU A 206 -57.75 20.96 1.64
N LYS A 207 -56.55 21.51 1.84
CA LYS A 207 -56.27 22.93 1.52
C LYS A 207 -56.44 23.26 0.04
N LYS A 208 -56.08 22.34 -0.86
CA LYS A 208 -56.30 22.51 -2.31
C LYS A 208 -57.77 22.46 -2.73
N LYS A 209 -58.63 21.73 -1.99
CA LYS A 209 -60.08 21.68 -2.23
C LYS A 209 -60.80 22.92 -1.67
N ALA A 210 -60.35 23.45 -0.53
CA ALA A 210 -60.90 24.68 0.06
C ALA A 210 -60.53 25.97 -0.69
N LEU A 211 -59.48 25.94 -1.53
CA LEU A 211 -59.10 27.06 -2.41
C LEU A 211 -59.79 27.03 -3.78
N LYS A 212 -60.60 26.00 -4.07
CA LYS A 212 -61.27 25.78 -5.36
C LYS A 212 -62.80 25.64 -5.22
N ALA A 213 -63.35 25.97 -4.06
CA ALA A 213 -64.79 26.02 -3.78
C ALA A 213 -65.19 27.47 -3.50
#